data_AF-A0A430L1K2-F1
#
_entry.id   AF-A0A430L1K2-F1
#
_cell.length_a   1.000
_cell.length_b   1.000
_cell.length_c   1.000
_cell.angle_alpha   90.00
_cell.angle_beta   90.00
_cell.angle_gamma   90.00
#
_symmetry.space_group_name_H-M   'P 1'
#
loop_
_entity.id
_entity.type
_entity.pdbx_description
1 polymer ?
#
loop_
_entity_poly.entity_id
_entity_poly.type
_entity_poly.pdbx_seq_one_letter_code
_entity_poly.pdbx_strand_id
1 'polypeptide(L)'
;MVDTFIEALPAIAQIGCFILISALKLVIDVGLMPDEIKQVFDILSNAPTGKSSYKQPKKIKKHSGKKGDEGNPRSRPKPGTGPSKPKPKPKPPKKKCNVPPKQRTKVIASKILQLQSCDSNDNRVTEQYYFTTMTYHSTATEHLVTKTCSSIWTQACYHYSSANRENPHWTRLTCPQAAATASRDREGAKATNTWSKEHDKSWEEEKYREQDKCDRDEWPPAYLLEPDGPEMLEGGQTKKGQRVRFMPREDNRKAGNVWRGVCFHPALEKLKGDLLEYQRMCQAAPILSTGQLPQGSGIRHVIEPVINIRPVFTFSEYQHSAAGNTPLRDDGLWENKCWPSGIAKTDPGWALLSIDEWHDKNPNAKKWDYKKPYNPPTNGDKP
;
A
#
# COMPACT_ATOMS: atom_id res chain seq x y z
N MET A 1 -5.66 44.20 10.13
CA MET A 1 -6.31 43.03 9.49
C MET A 1 -5.58 42.58 8.23
N VAL A 2 -4.85 43.46 7.53
CA VAL A 2 -4.01 43.10 6.36
C VAL A 2 -2.68 42.45 6.78
N ASP A 3 -2.10 42.85 7.93
CA ASP A 3 -0.79 42.37 8.38
C ASP A 3 -0.79 40.88 8.74
N THR A 4 -1.88 40.37 9.34
CA THR A 4 -2.04 38.96 9.71
C THR A 4 -2.13 38.03 8.50
N PHE A 5 -2.65 38.53 7.37
CA PHE A 5 -2.74 37.74 6.14
C PHE A 5 -1.38 37.64 5.45
N ILE A 6 -0.59 38.73 5.45
CA ILE A 6 0.76 38.74 4.87
C ILE A 6 1.73 37.87 5.69
N GLU A 7 1.62 37.85 7.01
CA GLU A 7 2.41 36.96 7.88
C GLU A 7 2.09 35.46 7.69
N ALA A 8 0.86 35.13 7.27
CA ALA A 8 0.45 33.75 7.02
C ALA A 8 0.83 33.22 5.61
N LEU A 9 1.22 34.09 4.68
CA LEU A 9 1.55 33.72 3.30
C LEU A 9 2.65 32.64 3.17
N PRO A 10 3.74 32.66 3.96
CA PRO A 10 4.76 31.61 3.88
C PRO A 10 4.24 30.25 4.32
N ALA A 11 3.40 30.19 5.37
CA ALA A 11 2.80 28.96 5.85
C ALA A 11 1.77 28.41 4.86
N ILE A 12 0.95 29.28 4.27
CA ILE A 12 -0.02 28.93 3.22
C ILE A 12 0.72 28.42 1.97
N ALA A 13 1.81 29.06 1.57
CA ALA A 13 2.64 28.61 0.45
C ALA A 13 3.29 27.25 0.72
N GLN A 14 3.74 27.00 1.95
CA GLN A 14 4.35 25.72 2.32
C GLN A 14 3.32 24.58 2.33
N ILE A 15 2.13 24.82 2.86
CA ILE A 15 1.01 23.87 2.82
C ILE A 15 0.57 23.62 1.37
N GLY A 16 0.46 24.69 0.56
CA GLY A 16 0.14 24.59 -0.87
C GLY A 16 1.16 23.77 -1.65
N CYS A 17 2.46 23.99 -1.43
CA CYS A 17 3.53 23.20 -2.02
C CYS A 17 3.49 21.74 -1.58
N PHE A 18 3.20 21.46 -0.31
CA PHE A 18 3.08 20.10 0.19
C PHE A 18 1.90 19.37 -0.46
N ILE A 19 0.73 20.00 -0.53
CA ILE A 19 -0.46 19.42 -1.17
C ILE A 19 -0.21 19.19 -2.66
N LEU A 20 0.40 20.15 -3.36
CA LEU A 20 0.74 20.01 -4.78
C LEU A 20 1.74 18.87 -5.03
N ILE A 21 2.79 18.77 -4.21
CA ILE A 21 3.81 17.71 -4.36
C ILE A 21 3.21 16.34 -4.00
N SER A 22 2.36 16.26 -2.97
CA SER A 22 1.68 15.01 -2.57
C SER A 22 0.65 14.56 -3.60
N ALA A 23 -0.13 15.49 -4.16
CA ALA A 23 -1.07 15.19 -5.24
C ALA A 23 -0.35 14.77 -6.52
N LEU A 24 0.74 15.46 -6.87
CA LEU A 24 1.58 15.09 -8.02
C LEU A 24 2.22 13.72 -7.82
N LYS A 25 2.72 13.41 -6.61
CA LYS A 25 3.23 12.10 -6.25
C LYS A 25 2.16 11.01 -6.39
N LEU A 26 0.95 11.28 -5.92
CA LEU A 26 -0.18 10.35 -6.06
C LEU A 26 -0.52 10.08 -7.53
N VAL A 27 -0.53 11.12 -8.38
CA VAL A 27 -0.77 11.00 -9.83
C VAL A 27 0.34 10.20 -10.52
N ILE A 28 1.60 10.36 -10.08
CA ILE A 28 2.75 9.57 -10.55
C ILE A 28 2.62 8.10 -10.11
N ASP A 29 2.26 7.84 -8.85
CA ASP A 29 2.17 6.49 -8.27
C ASP A 29 0.98 5.69 -8.85
N VAL A 30 -0.07 6.37 -9.31
CA VAL A 30 -1.25 5.76 -9.96
C VAL A 30 -1.07 5.61 -11.48
N GLY A 31 0.03 6.09 -12.06
CA GLY A 31 0.41 5.83 -13.45
C GLY A 31 -0.37 6.64 -14.50
N LEU A 32 -1.02 7.75 -14.11
CA LEU A 32 -1.86 8.56 -15.00
C LEU A 32 -1.10 9.65 -15.79
N MET A 33 0.23 9.62 -15.84
CA MET A 33 1.04 10.62 -16.54
C MET A 33 1.51 10.15 -17.93
N PRO A 34 1.30 10.95 -18.99
CA PRO A 34 1.98 10.77 -20.28
C PRO A 34 3.51 10.84 -20.12
N ASP A 35 4.23 9.98 -20.84
CA ASP A 35 5.66 9.73 -20.63
C ASP A 35 6.59 10.94 -20.91
N GLU A 36 6.11 11.95 -21.64
CA GLU A 36 6.85 13.18 -21.93
C GLU A 36 7.04 14.08 -20.69
N ILE A 37 6.13 14.02 -19.71
CA ILE A 37 6.22 14.82 -18.48
C ILE A 37 7.16 14.17 -17.45
N LYS A 38 7.29 12.83 -17.46
CA LYS A 38 8.25 12.10 -16.60
C LYS A 38 9.70 12.47 -16.92
N GLN A 39 10.05 12.66 -18.20
CA GLN A 39 11.39 13.10 -18.60
C GLN A 39 11.77 14.47 -18.03
N VAL A 40 10.82 15.41 -17.97
CA VAL A 40 11.08 16.75 -17.41
C VAL A 40 11.29 16.68 -15.90
N PHE A 41 10.55 15.81 -15.20
CA PHE A 41 10.66 15.64 -13.75
C PHE A 41 11.97 14.95 -13.34
N ASP A 42 12.44 13.95 -14.10
CA ASP A 42 13.75 13.30 -13.87
C ASP A 42 14.94 14.25 -14.10
N ILE A 43 14.80 15.21 -15.01
CA ILE A 43 15.81 16.27 -15.21
C ILE A 43 15.83 17.25 -14.03
N LEU A 44 14.65 17.61 -13.49
CA LEU A 44 14.53 18.56 -12.38
C LEU A 44 14.92 17.95 -11.01
N SER A 45 14.67 16.65 -10.81
CA SER A 45 14.99 15.94 -9.56
C SER A 45 16.46 15.53 -9.43
N ASN A 46 17.24 15.59 -10.51
CA ASN A 46 18.70 15.45 -10.49
C ASN A 46 19.46 16.79 -10.39
N ALA A 47 18.75 17.91 -10.23
CA ALA A 47 19.38 19.19 -9.93
C ALA A 47 19.84 19.21 -8.45
N PRO A 48 21.10 19.56 -8.14
CA PRO A 48 21.57 19.63 -6.76
C PRO A 48 20.74 20.62 -5.93
N THR A 49 20.20 20.16 -4.81
CA THR A 49 19.54 20.98 -3.78
C THR A 49 20.55 21.91 -3.14
N GLY A 50 20.71 23.12 -3.70
CA GLY A 50 21.64 24.11 -3.13
C GLY A 50 21.94 25.38 -3.93
N LYS A 51 21.10 25.82 -4.88
CA LYS A 51 21.25 27.13 -5.52
C LYS A 51 19.93 27.86 -5.65
N SER A 52 19.52 28.56 -4.60
CA SER A 52 18.57 29.66 -4.72
C SER A 52 19.30 30.85 -5.37
N SER A 53 18.75 31.35 -6.46
CA SER A 53 19.22 32.46 -7.31
C SER A 53 20.24 32.14 -8.44
N TYR A 54 19.84 32.50 -9.66
CA TYR A 54 20.69 32.58 -10.84
C TYR A 54 21.48 33.90 -10.78
N LYS A 55 22.79 33.84 -10.54
CA LYS A 55 23.68 34.99 -10.75
C LYS A 55 24.06 35.05 -12.23
N GLN A 56 23.47 35.99 -12.96
CA GLN A 56 23.90 36.32 -14.32
C GLN A 56 25.40 36.71 -14.31
N PRO A 57 26.25 36.12 -15.18
CA PRO A 57 27.66 36.46 -15.23
C PRO A 57 27.86 37.93 -15.59
N LYS A 58 28.39 38.75 -14.68
CA LYS A 58 28.56 40.21 -14.85
C LYS A 58 29.66 40.63 -15.86
N LYS A 59 30.24 39.70 -16.63
CA LYS A 59 31.32 40.00 -17.60
C LYS A 59 31.22 39.18 -18.89
N ILE A 60 30.04 39.10 -19.50
CA ILE A 60 29.98 38.77 -20.93
C ILE A 60 30.21 40.07 -21.70
N LYS A 61 31.41 40.25 -22.27
CA LYS A 61 31.66 41.34 -23.22
C LYS A 61 30.67 41.21 -24.37
N LYS A 62 29.87 42.25 -24.57
CA LYS A 62 28.80 42.35 -25.56
C LYS A 62 29.37 42.51 -26.98
N HIS A 63 30.18 41.56 -27.44
CA HIS A 63 30.78 41.59 -28.79
C HIS A 63 30.78 40.15 -29.36
N SER A 64 29.63 39.68 -29.81
CA SER A 64 29.55 38.49 -30.67
C SER A 64 28.45 38.78 -31.68
N GLY A 65 28.86 39.00 -32.93
CA GLY A 65 28.03 39.62 -33.95
C GLY A 65 28.79 40.64 -34.78
N LYS A 66 30.11 40.51 -34.94
CA LYS A 66 30.79 41.20 -36.03
C LYS A 66 30.59 40.38 -37.29
N LYS A 67 30.16 41.05 -38.37
CA LYS A 67 29.99 40.46 -39.71
C LYS A 67 31.31 39.78 -40.12
N GLY A 68 31.35 38.45 -40.03
CA GLY A 68 32.56 37.63 -40.25
C GLY A 68 32.74 36.47 -39.26
N ASP A 69 32.06 36.50 -38.11
CA ASP A 69 32.10 35.44 -37.09
C ASP A 69 31.58 34.09 -37.64
N GLU A 70 32.16 32.96 -37.17
CA GLU A 70 31.98 31.61 -37.73
C GLU A 70 30.53 31.09 -37.73
N GLY A 71 29.63 31.71 -36.96
CA GLY A 71 28.21 31.37 -36.92
C GLY A 71 27.34 32.06 -37.98
N ASN A 72 27.88 32.95 -38.81
CA ASN A 72 27.11 33.66 -39.82
C ASN A 72 27.09 32.87 -41.16
N PRO A 73 25.91 32.60 -41.77
CA PRO A 73 25.85 31.87 -43.04
C PRO A 73 26.65 32.60 -44.12
N ARG A 74 27.72 31.97 -44.64
CA ARG A 74 28.47 32.52 -45.76
C ARG A 74 27.73 32.20 -47.07
N SER A 75 27.54 33.22 -47.91
CA SER A 75 27.08 33.05 -49.28
C SER A 75 28.04 32.14 -50.06
N ARG A 76 27.47 31.14 -50.72
CA ARG A 76 28.16 30.05 -51.43
C ARG A 76 29.05 30.61 -52.57
N PRO A 77 30.37 30.33 -52.61
CA PRO A 77 31.19 30.69 -53.76
C PRO A 77 30.96 29.73 -54.94
N LYS A 78 31.00 30.27 -56.16
CA LYS A 78 31.05 29.54 -57.44
C LYS A 78 32.36 28.72 -57.58
N PRO A 79 32.36 27.65 -58.41
CA PRO A 79 33.38 26.61 -58.36
C PRO A 79 34.71 27.06 -58.97
N GLY A 80 35.78 26.96 -58.19
CA GLY A 80 37.16 27.18 -58.60
C GLY A 80 38.08 26.14 -57.95
N THR A 81 39.03 25.64 -58.72
CA THR A 81 39.90 24.50 -58.48
C THR A 81 41.02 24.75 -57.46
N GLY A 82 41.17 23.83 -56.49
CA GLY A 82 42.33 23.63 -55.59
C GLY A 82 42.00 23.68 -54.08
N PRO A 83 42.83 23.17 -53.14
CA PRO A 83 43.85 22.11 -53.18
C PRO A 83 43.42 20.85 -52.36
N SER A 84 44.29 19.84 -52.33
CA SER A 84 44.09 18.50 -51.74
C SER A 84 43.46 18.46 -50.33
N LYS A 85 42.46 17.57 -50.17
CA LYS A 85 41.76 17.30 -48.89
C LYS A 85 42.75 16.89 -47.79
N PRO A 86 42.67 17.44 -46.56
CA PRO A 86 43.34 16.87 -45.41
C PRO A 86 42.81 15.46 -45.15
N LYS A 87 43.70 14.49 -44.89
CA LYS A 87 43.30 13.14 -44.48
C LYS A 87 42.34 13.23 -43.27
N PRO A 88 41.22 12.48 -43.26
CA PRO A 88 40.31 12.47 -42.13
C PRO A 88 41.07 12.00 -40.88
N LYS A 89 41.00 12.78 -39.80
CA LYS A 89 41.49 12.33 -38.48
C LYS A 89 40.77 11.01 -38.15
N PRO A 90 41.48 9.98 -37.67
CA PRO A 90 40.83 8.74 -37.26
C PRO A 90 39.75 9.06 -36.23
N LYS A 91 38.52 8.56 -36.46
CA LYS A 91 37.45 8.70 -35.48
C LYS A 91 37.95 8.14 -34.15
N PRO A 92 37.75 8.84 -33.02
CA PRO A 92 38.10 8.29 -31.72
C PRO A 92 37.41 6.91 -31.58
N PRO A 93 38.11 5.91 -31.03
CA PRO A 93 37.53 4.58 -30.88
C PRO A 93 36.23 4.67 -30.09
N LYS A 94 35.21 3.91 -30.53
CA LYS A 94 33.92 3.83 -29.83
C LYS A 94 34.21 3.47 -28.37
N LYS A 95 33.72 4.28 -27.42
CA LYS A 95 33.87 3.98 -25.99
C LYS A 95 33.18 2.65 -25.71
N LYS A 96 33.93 1.71 -25.14
CA LYS A 96 33.38 0.44 -24.68
C LYS A 96 32.28 0.70 -23.64
N CYS A 97 31.21 -0.07 -23.69
CA CYS A 97 30.17 -0.09 -22.68
C CYS A 97 30.80 -0.38 -21.31
N ASN A 98 30.39 0.41 -20.34
CA ASN A 98 30.82 0.26 -18.96
C ASN A 98 29.64 0.60 -18.06
N VAL A 99 29.21 -0.37 -17.24
CA VAL A 99 28.20 -0.15 -16.20
C VAL A 99 28.93 -0.01 -14.85
N PRO A 100 28.90 1.19 -14.23
CA PRO A 100 29.50 1.42 -12.92
C PRO A 100 28.94 0.42 -11.89
N PRO A 101 29.74 -0.08 -10.92
CA PRO A 101 29.28 -1.05 -9.93
C PRO A 101 27.98 -0.64 -9.22
N LYS A 102 27.86 0.64 -8.84
CA LYS A 102 26.66 1.22 -8.21
C LYS A 102 25.41 1.24 -9.11
N GLN A 103 25.55 0.97 -10.40
CA GLN A 103 24.46 0.91 -11.38
C GLN A 103 24.15 -0.51 -11.85
N ARG A 104 25.01 -1.48 -11.52
CA ARG A 104 24.82 -2.88 -11.95
C ARG A 104 23.60 -3.52 -11.31
N THR A 105 23.34 -3.21 -10.04
CA THR A 105 22.25 -3.79 -9.26
C THR A 105 21.59 -2.68 -8.47
N LYS A 106 20.29 -2.48 -8.69
CA LYS A 106 19.49 -1.44 -8.03
C LYS A 106 18.11 -1.94 -7.70
N VAL A 107 17.65 -1.67 -6.49
CA VAL A 107 16.23 -1.79 -6.13
C VAL A 107 15.57 -0.46 -6.48
N ILE A 108 14.83 -0.41 -7.59
CA ILE A 108 14.23 0.85 -8.10
C ILE A 108 12.81 1.09 -7.55
N ALA A 109 12.18 0.04 -7.04
CA ALA A 109 10.91 0.10 -6.30
C ALA A 109 10.89 -1.04 -5.28
N SER A 110 9.96 -1.02 -4.33
CA SER A 110 9.91 -2.04 -3.27
C SER A 110 9.79 -3.49 -3.79
N LYS A 111 9.34 -3.67 -5.05
CA LYS A 111 9.09 -4.97 -5.69
C LYS A 111 9.88 -5.19 -6.99
N ILE A 112 10.89 -4.36 -7.29
CA ILE A 112 11.62 -4.42 -8.56
C ILE A 112 13.12 -4.38 -8.33
N LEU A 113 13.81 -5.45 -8.73
CA LEU A 113 15.27 -5.47 -8.85
C LEU A 113 15.66 -5.19 -10.30
N GLN A 114 16.50 -4.19 -10.52
CA GLN A 114 17.08 -3.86 -11.81
C GLN A 114 18.54 -4.31 -11.87
N LEU A 115 18.87 -5.08 -12.90
CA LEU A 115 20.22 -5.44 -13.27
C LEU A 115 20.62 -4.72 -14.56
N GLN A 116 21.87 -4.26 -14.62
CA GLN A 116 22.43 -3.63 -15.82
C GLN A 116 23.80 -4.21 -16.15
N SER A 117 23.96 -4.59 -17.41
CA SER A 117 25.17 -5.23 -17.95
C SER A 117 25.47 -4.68 -19.34
N CYS A 118 26.59 -5.12 -19.91
CA CYS A 118 26.94 -4.87 -21.32
C CYS A 118 26.82 -6.20 -22.07
N ASP A 119 26.15 -6.22 -23.23
CA ASP A 119 26.07 -7.39 -24.09
C ASP A 119 27.34 -7.58 -24.94
N SER A 120 27.36 -8.65 -25.74
CA SER A 120 28.46 -8.95 -26.68
C SER A 120 28.64 -7.89 -27.77
N ASN A 121 27.61 -7.07 -28.03
CA ASN A 121 27.62 -5.98 -29.01
C ASN A 121 28.00 -4.63 -28.38
N ASP A 122 28.43 -4.64 -27.11
CA ASP A 122 28.84 -3.45 -26.37
C ASP A 122 27.67 -2.46 -26.17
N ASN A 123 26.44 -2.97 -26.10
CA ASN A 123 25.24 -2.22 -25.73
C ASN A 123 24.90 -2.46 -24.26
N ARG A 124 24.33 -1.45 -23.61
CA ARG A 124 23.82 -1.58 -22.25
C ARG A 124 22.50 -2.36 -22.29
N VAL A 125 22.43 -3.44 -21.52
CA VAL A 125 21.22 -4.22 -21.33
C VAL A 125 20.67 -3.93 -19.94
N THR A 126 19.35 -3.80 -19.85
CA THR A 126 18.63 -3.67 -18.58
C THR A 126 17.70 -4.86 -18.42
N GLU A 127 17.81 -5.55 -17.29
CA GLU A 127 16.87 -6.60 -16.88
C GLU A 127 16.19 -6.16 -15.59
N GLN A 128 14.88 -6.37 -15.49
CA GLN A 128 14.11 -6.07 -14.28
C GLN A 128 13.33 -7.28 -13.83
N TYR A 129 13.53 -7.66 -12.57
CA TYR A 129 12.82 -8.74 -11.89
C TYR A 129 11.69 -8.15 -11.05
N TYR A 130 10.46 -8.50 -11.39
CA TYR A 130 9.23 -8.06 -10.75
C TYR A 130 8.72 -9.12 -9.79
N PHE A 131 8.55 -8.73 -8.54
CA PHE A 131 7.98 -9.56 -7.50
C PHE A 131 6.48 -9.34 -7.45
N THR A 132 5.72 -10.32 -7.92
CA THR A 132 4.25 -10.32 -7.82
C THR A 132 3.73 -11.36 -6.85
N THR A 133 4.48 -12.43 -6.63
CA THR A 133 4.19 -13.53 -5.69
C THR A 133 5.50 -14.09 -5.14
N MET A 134 5.45 -14.88 -4.08
CA MET A 134 6.57 -15.59 -3.47
C MET A 134 6.08 -16.86 -2.79
N THR A 135 6.98 -17.81 -2.59
CA THR A 135 6.70 -19.04 -1.84
C THR A 135 7.47 -19.01 -0.54
N TYR A 136 6.80 -19.14 0.60
CA TYR A 136 7.50 -19.35 1.86
C TYR A 136 8.07 -20.77 1.88
N HIS A 137 9.35 -20.88 2.19
CA HIS A 137 9.99 -22.17 2.44
C HIS A 137 9.33 -22.86 3.65
N SER A 138 9.25 -24.19 3.64
CA SER A 138 8.63 -24.97 4.74
C SER A 138 9.31 -24.76 6.10
N THR A 139 10.61 -24.44 6.08
CA THR A 139 11.41 -24.10 7.27
C THR A 139 11.71 -22.61 7.39
N ALA A 140 10.91 -21.74 6.75
CA ALA A 140 11.10 -20.30 6.81
C ALA A 140 11.05 -19.80 8.26
N THR A 141 11.98 -18.90 8.60
CA THR A 141 12.06 -18.29 9.93
C THR A 141 10.96 -17.25 10.08
N GLU A 142 10.30 -17.23 11.25
CA GLU A 142 9.28 -16.22 11.55
C GLU A 142 9.89 -14.81 11.59
N HIS A 143 9.22 -13.86 10.93
CA HIS A 143 9.52 -12.44 11.05
C HIS A 143 8.31 -11.72 11.64
N LEU A 144 8.41 -11.33 12.91
CA LEU A 144 7.33 -10.64 13.59
C LEU A 144 7.14 -9.23 13.01
N VAL A 145 5.92 -8.94 12.55
CA VAL A 145 5.48 -7.65 12.05
C VAL A 145 4.48 -7.06 13.03
N THR A 146 4.94 -6.08 13.80
CA THR A 146 4.15 -5.41 14.84
C THR A 146 3.47 -4.16 14.29
N LYS A 147 2.19 -3.97 14.63
CA LYS A 147 1.44 -2.74 14.35
C LYS A 147 0.74 -2.22 15.60
N THR A 148 0.44 -0.93 15.61
CA THR A 148 -0.42 -0.31 16.62
C THR A 148 -1.81 -0.10 16.02
N CYS A 149 -2.85 -0.49 16.75
CA CYS A 149 -4.23 -0.17 16.38
C CYS A 149 -4.58 1.21 16.93
N SER A 150 -4.83 2.17 16.03
CA SER A 150 -5.08 3.56 16.40
C SER A 150 -6.46 3.75 16.99
N SER A 151 -6.56 4.49 18.10
CA SER A 151 -7.85 4.76 18.77
C SER A 151 -8.80 5.61 17.91
N ILE A 152 -8.32 6.20 16.81
CA ILE A 152 -9.17 6.91 15.83
C ILE A 152 -10.09 5.96 15.06
N TRP A 153 -9.78 4.66 15.02
CA TRP A 153 -10.61 3.61 14.42
C TRP A 153 -11.29 2.80 15.52
N THR A 154 -11.93 3.53 16.45
CA THR A 154 -12.50 3.04 17.71
C THR A 154 -13.12 1.65 17.58
N GLN A 155 -14.15 1.49 16.74
CA GLN A 155 -14.94 0.26 16.69
C GLN A 155 -14.15 -0.94 16.15
N ALA A 156 -13.31 -0.71 15.16
CA ALA A 156 -12.43 -1.71 14.58
C ALA A 156 -11.40 -2.20 15.60
N CYS A 157 -10.71 -1.28 16.27
CA CYS A 157 -9.70 -1.65 17.25
C CYS A 157 -10.29 -2.38 18.46
N TYR A 158 -11.48 -1.97 18.94
CA TYR A 158 -12.17 -2.71 19.98
C TYR A 158 -12.52 -4.13 19.53
N HIS A 159 -13.07 -4.31 18.32
CA HIS A 159 -13.37 -5.62 17.75
C HIS A 159 -12.15 -6.55 17.72
N TYR A 160 -11.01 -6.07 17.23
CA TYR A 160 -9.78 -6.87 17.16
C TYR A 160 -9.27 -7.22 18.56
N SER A 161 -9.28 -6.25 19.48
CA SER A 161 -8.78 -6.46 20.84
C SER A 161 -9.66 -7.42 21.63
N SER A 162 -10.99 -7.32 21.50
CA SER A 162 -11.94 -8.19 22.19
C SER A 162 -11.82 -9.60 21.65
N ALA A 163 -11.85 -9.76 20.33
CA ALA A 163 -11.69 -11.08 19.71
C ALA A 163 -10.35 -11.75 20.08
N ASN A 164 -9.25 -11.00 20.13
CA ASN A 164 -7.95 -11.53 20.60
C ASN A 164 -7.94 -11.88 22.08
N ARG A 165 -8.63 -11.11 22.92
CA ARG A 165 -8.74 -11.38 24.35
C ARG A 165 -9.51 -12.67 24.63
N GLU A 166 -10.60 -12.91 23.89
CA GLU A 166 -11.40 -14.14 24.04
C GLU A 166 -10.75 -15.35 23.36
N ASN A 167 -9.98 -15.14 22.27
CA ASN A 167 -9.19 -16.17 21.62
C ASN A 167 -7.73 -15.73 21.40
N PRO A 168 -6.84 -16.02 22.37
CA PRO A 168 -5.44 -15.60 22.32
C PRO A 168 -4.65 -16.10 21.11
N HIS A 169 -5.07 -17.19 20.46
CA HIS A 169 -4.44 -17.70 19.23
C HIS A 169 -4.44 -16.67 18.10
N TRP A 170 -5.39 -15.72 18.09
CA TRP A 170 -5.49 -14.68 17.08
C TRP A 170 -4.58 -13.47 17.33
N THR A 171 -3.90 -13.43 18.47
CA THR A 171 -2.92 -12.36 18.79
C THR A 171 -1.70 -12.41 17.86
N ARG A 172 -1.36 -13.59 17.34
CA ARG A 172 -0.24 -13.81 16.40
C ARG A 172 -0.76 -14.58 15.19
N LEU A 173 -0.84 -13.89 14.05
CA LEU A 173 -1.36 -14.46 12.81
C LEU A 173 -0.20 -14.71 11.83
N THR A 174 0.18 -15.97 11.69
CA THR A 174 1.19 -16.37 10.72
C THR A 174 0.67 -16.18 9.31
N CYS A 175 1.42 -15.45 8.48
CA CYS A 175 0.98 -15.16 7.13
C CYS A 175 0.76 -16.44 6.31
N PRO A 176 -0.43 -16.64 5.74
CA PRO A 176 -0.73 -17.80 4.92
C PRO A 176 0.02 -17.75 3.59
N GLN A 177 0.29 -18.91 2.98
CA GLN A 177 0.97 -18.96 1.67
C GLN A 177 0.15 -18.19 0.62
N ALA A 178 -1.17 -18.29 0.66
CA ALA A 178 -2.04 -17.53 -0.24
C ALA A 178 -1.90 -15.99 -0.09
N ALA A 179 -1.35 -15.46 1.02
CA ALA A 179 -1.09 -14.02 1.23
C ALA A 179 0.30 -13.57 0.79
N ALA A 180 1.14 -14.49 0.32
CA ALA A 180 2.48 -14.23 -0.19
C ALA A 180 2.46 -13.58 -1.60
N THR A 181 1.53 -12.65 -1.83
CA THR A 181 1.31 -11.98 -3.11
C THR A 181 1.28 -10.47 -2.95
N ALA A 182 1.70 -9.77 -4.00
CA ALA A 182 1.68 -8.32 -4.11
C ALA A 182 0.27 -7.74 -4.10
N SER A 183 -0.73 -8.55 -4.48
CA SER A 183 -2.16 -8.25 -4.42
C SER A 183 -2.91 -9.52 -4.05
N ARG A 184 -3.60 -9.52 -2.91
CA ARG A 184 -4.48 -10.61 -2.49
C ARG A 184 -5.91 -10.12 -2.52
N ASP A 185 -6.75 -10.85 -3.25
CA ASP A 185 -8.20 -10.63 -3.20
C ASP A 185 -8.78 -11.25 -1.93
N ARG A 186 -9.93 -10.73 -1.49
CA ARG A 186 -10.68 -11.33 -0.40
C ARG A 186 -11.42 -12.55 -0.94
N GLU A 187 -10.93 -13.73 -0.62
CA GLU A 187 -11.59 -15.00 -0.94
C GLU A 187 -12.45 -15.46 0.24
N GLY A 188 -13.75 -15.68 -0.02
CA GLY A 188 -14.67 -16.26 0.95
C GLY A 188 -15.22 -15.27 1.99
N ALA A 189 -16.51 -14.95 1.87
CA ALA A 189 -17.22 -14.07 2.82
C ALA A 189 -17.95 -14.86 3.93
N LYS A 190 -17.36 -15.98 4.41
CA LYS A 190 -18.07 -16.98 5.23
C LYS A 190 -18.67 -16.39 6.51
N ALA A 191 -17.86 -15.68 7.29
CA ALA A 191 -18.31 -15.10 8.55
C ALA A 191 -19.35 -14.00 8.33
N THR A 192 -19.12 -13.09 7.37
CA THR A 192 -20.13 -12.06 7.05
C THR A 192 -21.44 -12.62 6.48
N ASN A 193 -21.38 -13.74 5.76
CA ASN A 193 -22.58 -14.45 5.29
C ASN A 193 -23.34 -15.07 6.44
N THR A 194 -22.65 -15.65 7.42
CA THR A 194 -23.30 -16.13 8.65
C THR A 194 -23.97 -14.99 9.40
N TRP A 195 -23.30 -13.84 9.54
CA TRP A 195 -23.89 -12.66 10.17
C TRP A 195 -25.19 -12.22 9.48
N SER A 196 -25.21 -12.15 8.14
CA SER A 196 -26.43 -11.82 7.39
C SER A 196 -27.55 -12.86 7.47
N LYS A 197 -27.25 -14.11 7.87
CA LYS A 197 -28.29 -15.11 8.14
C LYS A 197 -28.85 -14.99 9.56
N GLU A 198 -28.12 -14.33 10.46
CA GLU A 198 -28.54 -14.09 11.84
C GLU A 198 -29.32 -12.77 12.00
N HIS A 199 -29.20 -11.88 11.02
CA HIS A 199 -29.78 -10.54 11.04
C HIS A 199 -30.59 -10.32 9.75
N ASP A 200 -31.91 -10.25 9.89
CA ASP A 200 -32.80 -9.86 8.82
C ASP A 200 -32.55 -8.39 8.44
N LYS A 201 -32.61 -8.09 7.14
CA LYS A 201 -32.24 -6.78 6.59
C LYS A 201 -33.09 -5.63 7.13
N SER A 202 -34.32 -5.88 7.58
CA SER A 202 -35.17 -4.83 8.16
C SER A 202 -34.60 -4.20 9.44
N TRP A 203 -33.72 -4.93 10.15
CA TRP A 203 -32.97 -4.39 11.29
C TRP A 203 -31.77 -3.52 10.88
N GLU A 204 -31.29 -3.68 9.65
CA GLU A 204 -30.15 -2.93 9.10
C GLU A 204 -30.58 -1.60 8.46
N GLU A 205 -31.86 -1.22 8.50
CA GLU A 205 -32.32 0.02 7.86
C GLU A 205 -31.63 1.26 8.48
N GLU A 206 -31.13 2.17 7.64
CA GLU A 206 -30.31 3.32 8.05
C GLU A 206 -31.05 4.24 9.04
N LYS A 207 -32.37 4.43 8.87
CA LYS A 207 -33.20 5.27 9.74
C LYS A 207 -33.23 4.85 11.22
N TYR A 208 -32.82 3.62 11.54
CA TYR A 208 -32.82 3.12 12.93
C TYR A 208 -31.45 3.25 13.60
N ARG A 209 -30.44 3.78 12.89
CA ARG A 209 -29.04 3.83 13.30
C ARG A 209 -28.54 5.27 13.24
N GLU A 210 -27.48 5.57 13.99
CA GLU A 210 -26.82 6.88 13.95
C GLU A 210 -25.87 7.03 12.75
N GLN A 211 -25.38 5.91 12.21
CA GLN A 211 -24.46 5.87 11.07
C GLN A 211 -25.12 5.21 9.86
N ASP A 212 -25.20 5.95 8.76
CA ASP A 212 -25.79 5.45 7.51
C ASP A 212 -24.96 4.30 6.90
N LYS A 213 -23.64 4.47 6.90
CA LYS A 213 -22.70 3.56 6.21
C LYS A 213 -21.95 2.67 7.19
N CYS A 214 -22.28 1.39 7.14
CA CYS A 214 -21.71 0.37 8.01
C CYS A 214 -21.22 -0.83 7.19
N ASP A 215 -20.13 -1.44 7.65
CA ASP A 215 -19.56 -2.65 7.04
C ASP A 215 -19.50 -3.74 8.13
N ARG A 216 -19.59 -5.01 7.70
CA ARG A 216 -19.35 -6.18 8.58
C ARG A 216 -17.86 -6.47 8.58
N ASP A 217 -17.21 -6.17 9.69
CA ASP A 217 -15.78 -6.39 9.87
C ASP A 217 -15.50 -7.80 10.39
N GLU A 218 -14.41 -8.41 9.94
CA GLU A 218 -14.03 -9.78 10.28
C GLU A 218 -12.72 -9.79 11.07
N TRP A 219 -12.69 -10.53 12.18
CA TRP A 219 -11.45 -10.80 12.90
C TRP A 219 -11.31 -12.28 13.28
N PRO A 220 -10.18 -12.95 12.95
CA PRO A 220 -9.08 -12.45 12.13
C PRO A 220 -9.52 -12.06 10.71
N PRO A 221 -8.81 -11.16 10.01
CA PRO A 221 -9.19 -10.77 8.68
C PRO A 221 -8.91 -11.92 7.71
N ALA A 222 -9.81 -12.14 6.74
CA ALA A 222 -9.66 -13.20 5.73
C ALA A 222 -8.30 -13.15 4.99
N TYR A 223 -7.70 -11.96 4.86
CA TYR A 223 -6.36 -11.76 4.29
C TYR A 223 -5.26 -12.55 5.02
N LEU A 224 -5.37 -12.71 6.35
CA LEU A 224 -4.37 -13.38 7.19
C LEU A 224 -4.70 -14.85 7.50
N LEU A 225 -5.70 -15.42 6.83
CA LEU A 225 -6.11 -16.81 7.01
C LEU A 225 -5.83 -17.66 5.77
N GLU A 226 -5.56 -18.94 5.98
CA GLU A 226 -5.56 -19.91 4.88
C GLU A 226 -7.01 -20.11 4.39
N PRO A 227 -7.28 -20.08 3.07
CA PRO A 227 -8.64 -20.21 2.54
C PRO A 227 -9.37 -21.49 2.96
N ASP A 228 -8.63 -22.57 3.16
CA ASP A 228 -9.07 -23.89 3.61
C ASP A 228 -8.79 -24.16 5.10
N GLY A 229 -8.28 -23.16 5.83
CA GLY A 229 -8.02 -23.26 7.27
C GLY A 229 -9.30 -23.24 8.11
N PRO A 230 -9.29 -23.84 9.31
CA PRO A 230 -10.49 -23.96 10.15
C PRO A 230 -11.08 -22.59 10.53
N GLU A 231 -10.26 -21.57 10.78
CA GLU A 231 -10.73 -20.22 11.12
C GLU A 231 -11.59 -19.61 10.00
N MET A 232 -11.22 -19.90 8.74
CA MET A 232 -11.97 -19.47 7.56
C MET A 232 -13.19 -20.37 7.34
N LEU A 233 -13.00 -21.69 7.38
CA LEU A 233 -14.07 -22.66 7.09
C LEU A 233 -15.22 -22.59 8.09
N GLU A 234 -14.89 -22.40 9.37
CA GLU A 234 -15.84 -22.27 10.49
C GLU A 234 -16.23 -20.80 10.74
N GLY A 235 -15.84 -19.87 9.86
CA GLY A 235 -16.10 -18.44 9.97
C GLY A 235 -17.53 -18.11 10.37
N GLY A 236 -17.69 -17.53 11.56
CA GLY A 236 -18.96 -17.19 12.17
C GLY A 236 -19.89 -18.34 12.57
N GLN A 237 -19.50 -19.60 12.38
CA GLN A 237 -20.31 -20.78 12.69
C GLN A 237 -19.98 -21.37 14.06
N THR A 238 -18.71 -21.34 14.46
CA THR A 238 -18.24 -21.83 15.76
C THR A 238 -17.28 -20.83 16.38
N LYS A 239 -17.00 -20.99 17.68
CA LYS A 239 -16.02 -20.15 18.38
C LYS A 239 -14.60 -20.29 17.84
N LYS A 240 -14.29 -21.28 17.00
CA LYS A 240 -12.99 -21.41 16.32
C LYS A 240 -12.87 -20.51 15.08
N GLY A 241 -14.00 -20.13 14.49
CA GLY A 241 -14.05 -19.29 13.29
C GLY A 241 -13.91 -17.80 13.58
N GLN A 242 -13.73 -17.01 12.51
CA GLN A 242 -13.75 -15.55 12.57
C GLN A 242 -14.97 -15.00 13.34
N ARG A 243 -14.76 -13.94 14.14
CA ARG A 243 -15.80 -13.08 14.69
C ARG A 243 -16.17 -11.98 13.70
N VAL A 244 -17.40 -11.50 13.80
CA VAL A 244 -17.89 -10.37 13.00
C VAL A 244 -18.49 -9.34 13.93
N ARG A 245 -18.17 -8.07 13.66
CA ARG A 245 -18.87 -6.92 14.22
C ARG A 245 -19.33 -6.01 13.08
N PHE A 246 -20.60 -5.66 13.10
CA PHE A 246 -21.15 -4.67 12.19
C PHE A 246 -20.91 -3.26 12.74
N MET A 247 -20.13 -2.46 12.03
CA MET A 247 -19.52 -1.23 12.56
C MET A 247 -19.39 -0.14 11.49
N PRO A 248 -19.05 1.11 11.86
CA PRO A 248 -18.90 2.20 10.91
C PRO A 248 -17.91 1.86 9.79
N ARG A 249 -18.34 2.11 8.55
CA ARG A 249 -17.57 1.80 7.34
C ARG A 249 -16.19 2.46 7.33
N GLU A 250 -16.07 3.67 7.88
CA GLU A 250 -14.79 4.37 7.91
C GLU A 250 -13.79 3.71 8.85
N ASP A 251 -14.22 3.33 10.06
CA ASP A 251 -13.39 2.61 11.04
C ASP A 251 -12.85 1.32 10.42
N ASN A 252 -13.75 0.49 9.89
CA ASN A 252 -13.40 -0.78 9.25
C ASN A 252 -12.39 -0.58 8.10
N ARG A 253 -12.71 0.27 7.11
CA ARG A 253 -11.86 0.41 5.92
C ARG A 253 -10.50 1.04 6.21
N LYS A 254 -10.45 2.01 7.13
CA LYS A 254 -9.20 2.67 7.47
C LYS A 254 -8.33 1.75 8.33
N ALA A 255 -8.89 1.06 9.30
CA ALA A 255 -8.17 0.06 10.10
C ALA A 255 -7.69 -1.12 9.26
N GLY A 256 -8.48 -1.56 8.27
CA GLY A 256 -8.11 -2.65 7.36
C GLY A 256 -6.85 -2.40 6.53
N ASN A 257 -6.43 -1.13 6.37
CA ASN A 257 -5.16 -0.82 5.70
C ASN A 257 -3.94 -1.23 6.53
N VAL A 258 -4.07 -1.44 7.85
CA VAL A 258 -2.94 -1.71 8.75
C VAL A 258 -2.25 -3.04 8.42
N TRP A 259 -2.99 -4.05 7.97
CA TRP A 259 -2.45 -5.34 7.55
C TRP A 259 -2.30 -5.48 6.04
N ARG A 260 -2.53 -4.42 5.25
CA ARG A 260 -2.38 -4.51 3.79
C ARG A 260 -0.92 -4.81 3.45
N GLY A 261 -0.69 -5.97 2.84
CA GLY A 261 0.62 -6.36 2.33
C GLY A 261 1.63 -6.79 3.40
N VAL A 262 1.21 -7.01 4.66
CA VAL A 262 2.13 -7.45 5.74
C VAL A 262 2.74 -8.81 5.50
N CYS A 263 2.11 -9.63 4.66
CA CYS A 263 2.64 -10.92 4.27
C CYS A 263 3.68 -10.84 3.14
N PHE A 264 3.67 -9.76 2.34
CA PHE A 264 4.54 -9.66 1.18
C PHE A 264 5.71 -8.70 1.40
N HIS A 265 5.42 -7.47 1.81
CA HIS A 265 6.42 -6.40 1.84
C HIS A 265 7.52 -6.59 2.90
N PRO A 266 7.21 -6.93 4.17
CA PRO A 266 8.23 -7.08 5.20
C PRO A 266 9.25 -8.17 4.87
N ALA A 267 8.81 -9.29 4.28
CA ALA A 267 9.71 -10.35 3.84
C ALA A 267 10.70 -9.86 2.78
N LEU A 268 10.22 -9.12 1.77
CA LEU A 268 11.10 -8.52 0.75
C LEU A 268 12.07 -7.49 1.33
N GLU A 269 11.62 -6.62 2.23
CA GLU A 269 12.49 -5.62 2.85
C GLU A 269 13.61 -6.29 3.67
N LYS A 270 13.30 -7.40 4.35
CA LYS A 270 14.29 -8.15 5.11
C LYS A 270 15.36 -8.80 4.22
N LEU A 271 14.99 -9.27 3.04
CA LEU A 271 15.91 -9.87 2.07
C LEU A 271 16.87 -8.85 1.41
N LYS A 272 16.46 -7.58 1.31
CA LYS A 272 17.29 -6.52 0.70
C LYS A 272 18.52 -6.14 1.52
N GLY A 273 18.67 -6.65 2.73
CA GLY A 273 19.85 -6.43 3.57
C GLY A 273 21.15 -6.94 2.95
N ASP A 274 21.08 -7.99 2.12
CA ASP A 274 22.19 -8.48 1.30
C ASP A 274 21.81 -8.43 -0.18
N LEU A 275 22.32 -7.41 -0.88
CA LEU A 275 21.98 -7.18 -2.29
C LEU A 275 22.51 -8.28 -3.22
N LEU A 276 23.60 -8.96 -2.85
CA LEU A 276 24.18 -10.03 -3.66
C LEU A 276 23.35 -11.30 -3.53
N GLU A 277 22.95 -11.67 -2.31
CA GLU A 277 22.03 -12.78 -2.06
C GLU A 277 20.67 -12.52 -2.69
N TYR A 278 20.12 -11.31 -2.52
CA TYR A 278 18.87 -10.90 -3.14
C TYR A 278 18.92 -11.00 -4.67
N GLN A 279 20.02 -10.57 -5.29
CA GLN A 279 20.23 -10.74 -6.73
C GLN A 279 20.26 -12.21 -7.14
N ARG A 280 21.06 -13.05 -6.45
CA ARG A 280 21.16 -14.49 -6.76
C ARG A 280 19.81 -15.17 -6.67
N MET A 281 19.03 -14.86 -5.63
CA MET A 281 17.67 -15.37 -5.47
C MET A 281 16.78 -14.95 -6.66
N CYS A 282 16.83 -13.67 -7.09
CA CYS A 282 16.04 -13.22 -8.24
C CYS A 282 16.41 -13.97 -9.53
N GLN A 283 17.71 -14.18 -9.76
CA GLN A 283 18.21 -14.84 -10.96
C GLN A 283 17.94 -16.36 -10.97
N ALA A 284 17.81 -16.98 -9.78
CA ALA A 284 17.50 -18.40 -9.63
C ALA A 284 15.99 -18.69 -9.51
N ALA A 285 15.16 -17.66 -9.31
CA ALA A 285 13.73 -17.83 -9.12
C ALA A 285 13.03 -18.31 -10.41
N PRO A 286 11.99 -19.16 -10.29
CA PRO A 286 11.07 -19.45 -11.37
C PRO A 286 10.57 -18.18 -12.06
N ILE A 287 10.68 -18.14 -13.39
CA ILE A 287 10.14 -17.07 -14.23
C ILE A 287 8.72 -17.43 -14.62
N LEU A 288 7.75 -16.65 -14.15
CA LEU A 288 6.34 -16.79 -14.48
C LEU A 288 6.01 -16.20 -15.86
N SER A 289 6.67 -15.10 -16.22
CA SER A 289 6.55 -14.50 -17.56
C SER A 289 7.73 -13.59 -17.86
N THR A 290 8.02 -13.44 -19.16
CA THR A 290 9.00 -12.50 -19.69
C THR A 290 8.32 -11.55 -20.65
N GLY A 291 8.74 -10.28 -20.65
CA GLY A 291 8.27 -9.27 -21.60
C GLY A 291 9.34 -8.22 -21.86
N GLN A 292 9.03 -7.27 -22.75
CA GLN A 292 9.86 -6.09 -22.92
C GLN A 292 9.51 -5.03 -21.87
N LEU A 293 10.50 -4.24 -21.47
CA LEU A 293 10.23 -3.03 -20.69
C LEU A 293 9.46 -2.03 -21.56
N PRO A 294 8.54 -1.23 -20.98
CA PRO A 294 7.76 -0.23 -21.72
C PRO A 294 8.61 0.77 -22.51
N GLN A 295 9.85 0.98 -22.09
CA GLN A 295 10.84 1.90 -22.69
C GLN A 295 11.70 1.24 -23.79
N GLY A 296 11.37 0.01 -24.21
CA GLY A 296 11.90 -0.63 -25.42
C GLY A 296 13.35 -1.13 -25.37
N SER A 297 14.10 -0.91 -24.29
CA SER A 297 15.54 -1.23 -24.20
C SER A 297 15.93 -2.20 -23.07
N GLY A 298 14.98 -3.00 -22.59
CA GLY A 298 15.29 -4.03 -21.61
C GLY A 298 14.23 -5.10 -21.45
N ILE A 299 14.55 -6.08 -20.62
CA ILE A 299 13.75 -7.29 -20.39
C ILE A 299 13.09 -7.19 -19.02
N ARG A 300 11.81 -7.53 -18.97
CA ARG A 300 11.03 -7.71 -17.75
C ARG A 300 10.89 -9.19 -17.48
N HIS A 301 11.25 -9.62 -16.28
CA HIS A 301 10.99 -10.95 -15.74
C HIS A 301 10.01 -10.83 -14.57
N VAL A 302 8.91 -11.56 -14.60
CA VAL A 302 8.04 -11.75 -13.43
C VAL A 302 8.44 -13.05 -12.77
N ILE A 303 8.74 -13.01 -11.47
CA ILE A 303 9.31 -14.14 -10.75
C ILE A 303 8.49 -14.55 -9.53
N GLU A 304 8.66 -15.81 -9.12
CA GLU A 304 8.16 -16.38 -7.86
C GLU A 304 9.32 -16.98 -7.05
N PRO A 305 10.03 -16.17 -6.25
CA PRO A 305 11.12 -16.67 -5.44
C PRO A 305 10.61 -17.52 -4.27
N VAL A 306 11.38 -18.55 -3.90
CA VAL A 306 11.24 -19.23 -2.62
C VAL A 306 12.02 -18.45 -1.57
N ILE A 307 11.37 -18.07 -0.48
CA ILE A 307 11.94 -17.22 0.56
C ILE A 307 11.95 -17.93 1.92
N ASN A 308 13.02 -17.72 2.68
CA ASN A 308 13.25 -18.35 3.99
C ASN A 308 12.72 -17.49 5.17
N ILE A 309 11.85 -16.53 4.91
CA ILE A 309 11.30 -15.60 5.90
C ILE A 309 9.77 -15.61 5.79
N ARG A 310 9.07 -15.93 6.87
CA ARG A 310 7.61 -15.95 6.93
C ARG A 310 7.09 -14.89 7.90
N PRO A 311 6.39 -13.85 7.43
CA PRO A 311 5.87 -12.83 8.33
C PRO A 311 4.82 -13.39 9.31
N VAL A 312 4.81 -12.85 10.52
CA VAL A 312 3.78 -13.11 11.54
C VAL A 312 3.23 -11.75 11.98
N PHE A 313 1.95 -11.52 11.75
CA PHE A 313 1.29 -10.26 12.11
C PHE A 313 0.87 -10.27 13.59
N THR A 314 1.05 -9.14 14.27
CA THR A 314 0.49 -8.91 15.60
C THR A 314 0.21 -7.42 15.83
N PHE A 315 -0.80 -7.13 16.65
CA PHE A 315 -0.96 -5.81 17.25
C PHE A 315 -0.12 -5.77 18.53
N SER A 316 0.92 -4.95 18.55
CA SER A 316 1.74 -4.74 19.76
C SER A 316 1.06 -3.83 20.78
N GLU A 317 0.10 -3.02 20.32
CA GLU A 317 -0.61 -2.05 21.14
C GLU A 317 -2.00 -1.77 20.55
N TYR A 318 -2.97 -1.61 21.44
CA TYR A 318 -4.26 -1.00 21.16
C TYR A 318 -4.33 0.34 21.89
N GLN A 319 -4.36 1.45 21.17
CA GLN A 319 -4.26 2.77 21.81
C GLN A 319 -5.44 3.06 22.73
N HIS A 320 -6.61 2.46 22.50
CA HIS A 320 -7.77 2.62 23.39
C HIS A 320 -7.55 2.02 24.79
N SER A 321 -6.57 1.13 24.95
CA SER A 321 -6.20 0.49 26.23
C SER A 321 -4.81 0.92 26.73
N ALA A 322 -4.19 1.92 26.08
CA ALA A 322 -2.93 2.50 26.55
C ALA A 322 -3.07 3.08 27.97
N ALA A 323 -1.96 3.09 28.71
CA ALA A 323 -1.93 3.59 30.08
C ALA A 323 -2.49 5.02 30.16
N GLY A 324 -3.44 5.25 31.08
CA GLY A 324 -4.14 6.52 31.24
C GLY A 324 -5.47 6.61 30.47
N ASN A 325 -5.77 5.67 29.58
CA ASN A 325 -7.07 5.58 28.92
C ASN A 325 -8.01 4.65 29.71
N THR A 326 -9.29 5.03 29.78
CA THR A 326 -10.35 4.16 30.30
C THR A 326 -11.05 3.51 29.11
N PRO A 327 -10.97 2.17 28.94
CA PRO A 327 -11.68 1.50 27.87
C PRO A 327 -13.20 1.71 27.96
N LEU A 328 -13.84 1.85 26.80
CA LEU A 328 -15.29 1.90 26.71
C LEU A 328 -15.91 0.60 27.22
N ARG A 329 -17.12 0.74 27.78
CA ARG A 329 -17.91 -0.39 28.27
C ARG A 329 -18.18 -1.37 27.13
N ASP A 330 -18.15 -2.66 27.45
CA ASP A 330 -18.50 -3.74 26.51
C ASP A 330 -17.73 -3.60 25.18
N ASP A 331 -16.45 -3.24 25.25
CA ASP A 331 -15.57 -3.00 24.10
C ASP A 331 -16.21 -2.04 23.07
N GLY A 332 -16.82 -0.95 23.54
CA GLY A 332 -17.38 0.09 22.68
C GLY A 332 -18.68 -0.27 21.99
N LEU A 333 -19.35 -1.37 22.36
CA LEU A 333 -20.60 -1.80 21.71
C LEU A 333 -21.73 -0.78 21.88
N TRP A 334 -21.81 -0.12 23.02
CA TRP A 334 -22.83 0.91 23.28
C TRP A 334 -22.60 2.19 22.46
N GLU A 335 -21.34 2.46 22.09
CA GLU A 335 -20.92 3.57 21.25
C GLU A 335 -20.87 3.21 19.77
N ASN A 336 -21.28 1.98 19.41
CA ASN A 336 -21.34 1.55 18.04
C ASN A 336 -22.52 2.20 17.30
N LYS A 337 -22.23 3.24 16.53
CA LYS A 337 -23.22 3.99 15.75
C LYS A 337 -23.96 3.18 14.67
N CYS A 338 -23.49 1.97 14.38
CA CYS A 338 -24.12 1.05 13.44
C CYS A 338 -25.09 0.05 14.09
N TRP A 339 -25.20 0.04 15.41
CA TRP A 339 -26.25 -0.68 16.10
C TRP A 339 -27.59 0.08 15.99
N PRO A 340 -28.72 -0.59 15.70
CA PRO A 340 -30.04 0.03 15.57
C PRO A 340 -30.65 0.38 16.94
N SER A 341 -30.02 1.32 17.62
CA SER A 341 -30.38 1.76 18.98
C SER A 341 -31.83 2.29 19.09
N GLY A 342 -32.43 2.73 17.98
CA GLY A 342 -33.84 3.13 17.93
C GLY A 342 -34.84 1.98 18.10
N ILE A 343 -34.48 0.75 17.72
CA ILE A 343 -35.40 -0.40 17.70
C ILE A 343 -34.90 -1.63 18.46
N ALA A 344 -33.67 -1.57 18.98
CA ALA A 344 -33.05 -2.60 19.79
C ALA A 344 -32.26 -1.98 20.97
N LYS A 345 -32.84 -0.99 21.65
CA LYS A 345 -32.16 -0.04 22.55
C LYS A 345 -31.37 -0.67 23.70
N THR A 346 -31.73 -1.87 24.12
CA THR A 346 -31.08 -2.54 25.26
C THR A 346 -30.10 -3.65 24.85
N ASP A 347 -29.91 -3.88 23.55
CA ASP A 347 -29.08 -4.98 23.05
C ASP A 347 -28.08 -4.53 21.98
N PRO A 348 -26.96 -3.90 22.39
CA PRO A 348 -25.89 -3.55 21.46
C PRO A 348 -25.15 -4.77 20.89
N GLY A 349 -25.39 -5.95 21.48
CA GLY A 349 -24.91 -7.23 20.98
C GLY A 349 -25.51 -7.63 19.63
N TRP A 350 -26.59 -6.98 19.17
CA TRP A 350 -27.08 -7.12 17.79
C TRP A 350 -25.99 -6.90 16.74
N ALA A 351 -24.97 -6.07 17.04
CA ALA A 351 -23.89 -5.83 16.10
C ALA A 351 -22.97 -7.07 15.91
N LEU A 352 -23.06 -8.08 16.76
CA LEU A 352 -22.16 -9.23 16.81
C LEU A 352 -22.80 -10.49 16.18
N LEU A 353 -22.00 -11.53 16.01
CA LEU A 353 -22.53 -12.87 15.78
C LEU A 353 -23.04 -13.48 17.07
N SER A 354 -24.04 -14.36 16.98
CA SER A 354 -24.60 -15.08 18.13
C SER A 354 -23.57 -15.95 18.88
N ILE A 355 -22.49 -16.34 18.20
CA ILE A 355 -21.38 -17.13 18.77
C ILE A 355 -20.36 -16.28 19.56
N ASP A 356 -20.46 -14.95 19.53
CA ASP A 356 -19.53 -14.06 20.21
C ASP A 356 -19.64 -14.23 21.72
N GLU A 357 -18.49 -14.30 22.39
CA GLU A 357 -18.37 -14.52 23.84
C GLU A 357 -19.05 -13.42 24.67
N TRP A 358 -19.30 -12.24 24.08
CA TRP A 358 -20.12 -11.22 24.72
C TRP A 358 -21.51 -11.74 25.12
N HIS A 359 -22.12 -12.61 24.31
CA HIS A 359 -23.43 -13.19 24.61
C HIS A 359 -23.40 -14.20 25.76
N ASP A 360 -22.29 -14.91 25.97
CA ASP A 360 -22.13 -15.78 27.14
C ASP A 360 -22.11 -14.95 28.43
N LYS A 361 -21.50 -13.76 28.38
CA LYS A 361 -21.37 -12.82 29.50
C LYS A 361 -22.65 -12.01 29.72
N ASN A 362 -23.48 -11.89 28.69
CA ASN A 362 -24.72 -11.10 28.68
C ASN A 362 -25.90 -11.96 28.19
N PRO A 363 -26.22 -13.09 28.84
CA PRO A 363 -27.20 -14.06 28.33
C PRO A 363 -28.62 -13.49 28.22
N ASN A 364 -28.91 -12.44 28.99
CA ASN A 364 -30.23 -11.78 29.02
C ASN A 364 -30.30 -10.52 28.15
N ALA A 365 -29.22 -10.15 27.45
CA ALA A 365 -29.24 -8.93 26.63
C ALA A 365 -30.09 -9.10 25.38
N LYS A 366 -30.09 -10.30 24.77
CA LYS A 366 -30.87 -10.58 23.57
C LYS A 366 -32.36 -10.65 23.89
N LYS A 367 -33.09 -9.63 23.47
CA LYS A 367 -34.54 -9.51 23.66
C LYS A 367 -35.36 -9.99 22.47
N TRP A 368 -34.80 -9.88 21.26
CA TRP A 368 -35.53 -10.05 20.01
C TRP A 368 -34.94 -11.15 19.13
N ASP A 369 -35.77 -11.65 18.20
CA ASP A 369 -35.35 -12.63 17.21
C ASP A 369 -34.95 -11.92 15.92
N TYR A 370 -33.67 -11.56 15.83
CA TYR A 370 -33.11 -10.81 14.70
C TYR A 370 -33.11 -11.58 13.38
N LYS A 371 -33.34 -12.90 13.39
CA LYS A 371 -33.50 -13.69 12.17
C LYS A 371 -34.85 -13.44 11.49
N LYS A 372 -35.81 -12.87 12.20
CA LYS A 372 -37.12 -12.51 11.69
C LYS A 372 -37.17 -11.02 11.37
N PRO A 373 -38.04 -10.59 10.44
CA PRO A 373 -38.26 -9.18 10.19
C PRO A 373 -38.62 -8.41 11.46
N TYR A 374 -38.16 -7.17 11.54
CA TYR A 374 -38.58 -6.18 12.52
C TYR A 374 -40.09 -5.93 12.38
N ASN A 375 -40.83 -6.14 13.46
CA ASN A 375 -42.29 -6.05 13.48
C ASN A 375 -42.81 -5.65 14.88
N PRO A 376 -42.69 -4.38 15.26
CA PRO A 376 -43.10 -3.92 16.58
C PRO A 376 -44.63 -4.02 16.74
N PRO A 377 -45.17 -4.33 17.93
CA PRO A 377 -44.44 -4.59 19.18
C PRO A 377 -44.00 -6.05 19.34
N THR A 378 -44.23 -6.91 18.34
CA THR A 378 -44.02 -8.36 18.47
C THR A 378 -42.55 -8.76 18.34
N ASN A 379 -41.76 -8.03 17.55
CA ASN A 379 -40.33 -8.26 17.37
C ASN A 379 -39.61 -6.93 17.15
N GLY A 380 -39.10 -6.34 18.21
CA GLY A 380 -38.41 -5.04 18.21
C GLY A 380 -39.08 -4.00 19.11
N ASP A 381 -38.27 -3.08 19.63
CA ASP A 381 -38.76 -1.93 20.38
C ASP A 381 -39.51 -0.99 19.44
N LYS A 382 -40.51 -0.28 19.97
CA LYS A 382 -41.15 0.80 19.20
C LYS A 382 -40.14 1.96 19.09
N PRO A 383 -39.96 2.56 17.89
CA PRO A 383 -39.03 3.66 17.69
C PRO A 383 -39.33 4.88 18.54
#